data_AF-A0A959FH81-F1
#
_entry.id   AF-A0A959FH81-F1
#
_cell.length_a   1.000
_cell.length_b   1.000
_cell.length_c   1.000
_cell.angle_alpha   90.00
_cell.angle_beta   90.00
_cell.angle_gamma   90.00
#
_symmetry.space_group_name_H-M   'P 1'
#
loop_
_entity.id
_entity.type
_entity.pdbx_description
1 polymer ?
#
loop_
_entity_poly.entity_id
_entity_poly.type
_entity_poly.pdbx_seq_one_letter_code
_entity_poly.pdbx_strand_id
1 'polypeptide(L)'
;QPIALVGGATGRIGDPSFKDKERSLKSHEELEANLARVKKQLEQYVGMEGAVHPVILVNNHDFYRNMNVLDFLRDVGKTLTVNYMMSKDSVKTRLETGISFTEFSYQLLQGYDFQCLYQQYNCILQMGGSDQWGNITSGTEFIRRNLGGKAYSVTTPLLTKADGTKFGKSEQGNIWLDGDMTSPYQFYQFWINAADADLPKFIRYFTFKSREEVEAMEAEHADDPRELKRLLAEELTVRIHGEENYEAVKKVSNLLFNNRAGQEDLQSLDAKSLGAVAREIPSFEVPMAVFQSGVNILDLLADHTDITASKGDARRAIKGQAVSVNKEKINDHDATVEIASLLHGKYLMIENGKKNKYMVTAV
;
A
#
# COMPACT_ATOMS: atom_id res chain seq x y z
N GLN A 1 18.58 -19.87 4.30
CA GLN A 1 19.06 -18.79 3.41
C GLN A 1 17.90 -18.32 2.53
N PRO A 2 17.25 -17.18 2.85
CA PRO A 2 16.20 -16.61 2.02
C PRO A 2 16.77 -16.02 0.71
N ILE A 3 15.98 -16.14 -0.36
CA ILE A 3 16.27 -15.58 -1.68
C ILE A 3 15.05 -14.79 -2.15
N ALA A 4 15.25 -13.52 -2.46
CA ALA A 4 14.24 -12.68 -3.09
C ALA A 4 14.52 -12.64 -4.60
N LEU A 5 13.68 -13.33 -5.39
CA LEU A 5 13.76 -13.32 -6.85
C LEU A 5 12.92 -12.16 -7.39
N VAL A 6 13.56 -11.27 -8.14
CA VAL A 6 12.89 -10.18 -8.85
C VAL A 6 12.75 -10.54 -10.33
N GLY A 7 11.55 -10.33 -10.87
CA GLY A 7 11.15 -10.79 -12.20
C GLY A 7 11.53 -9.86 -13.34
N GLY A 8 12.82 -9.60 -13.58
CA GLY A 8 13.26 -8.76 -14.71
C GLY A 8 12.92 -9.36 -16.09
N ALA A 9 12.94 -10.69 -16.23
CA ALA A 9 12.47 -11.37 -17.44
C ALA A 9 10.96 -11.64 -17.40
N THR A 10 10.45 -12.23 -16.33
CA THR A 10 9.03 -12.59 -16.21
C THR A 10 8.10 -11.37 -16.22
N GLY A 11 8.56 -10.22 -15.73
CA GLY A 11 7.84 -8.94 -15.80
C GLY A 11 7.63 -8.42 -17.24
N ARG A 12 8.45 -8.86 -18.20
CA ARG A 12 8.31 -8.54 -19.64
C ARG A 12 7.27 -9.41 -20.36
N ILE A 13 6.81 -10.48 -19.70
CA ILE A 13 5.86 -11.45 -20.25
C ILE A 13 4.48 -11.26 -19.61
N GLY A 14 4.45 -11.19 -18.27
CA GLY A 14 3.23 -11.04 -17.49
C GLY A 14 2.63 -12.38 -17.06
N ASP A 15 2.33 -12.50 -15.77
CA ASP A 15 1.71 -13.70 -15.19
C ASP A 15 0.18 -13.71 -15.46
N PRO A 16 -0.35 -14.74 -16.17
CA PRO A 16 -1.78 -14.88 -16.42
C PRO A 16 -2.56 -15.48 -15.23
N SER A 17 -1.88 -15.95 -14.17
CA SER A 17 -2.51 -16.71 -13.10
C SER A 17 -3.66 -15.96 -12.43
N PHE A 18 -4.87 -16.51 -12.57
CA PHE A 18 -6.11 -15.96 -12.02
C PHE A 18 -6.39 -14.49 -12.45
N LYS A 19 -6.02 -14.13 -13.69
CA LYS A 19 -6.30 -12.83 -14.31
C LYS A 19 -7.28 -12.98 -15.47
N ASP A 20 -8.34 -12.16 -15.48
CA ASP A 20 -9.43 -12.25 -16.49
C ASP A 20 -9.09 -11.65 -17.85
N LYS A 21 -8.05 -10.82 -17.94
CA LYS A 21 -7.64 -10.12 -19.17
C LYS A 21 -6.14 -10.24 -19.40
N GLU A 22 -5.74 -10.20 -20.67
CA GLU A 22 -4.33 -10.12 -21.06
C GLU A 22 -3.70 -8.85 -20.51
N ARG A 23 -2.45 -8.96 -20.02
CA ARG A 23 -1.74 -7.80 -19.50
C ARG A 23 -1.22 -6.91 -20.63
N SER A 24 -1.35 -5.60 -20.47
CA SER A 24 -0.60 -4.64 -21.28
C SER A 24 0.89 -4.81 -21.04
N LEU A 25 1.67 -4.95 -22.12
CA LEU A 25 3.11 -4.98 -22.06
C LEU A 25 3.64 -3.57 -21.78
N LYS A 26 4.39 -3.43 -20.69
CA LYS A 26 5.07 -2.19 -20.33
C LYS A 26 6.31 -1.97 -21.19
N SER A 27 6.75 -0.71 -21.32
CA SER A 27 8.01 -0.41 -21.98
C SER A 27 9.19 -0.94 -21.15
N HIS A 28 10.34 -1.16 -21.80
CA HIS A 28 11.57 -1.56 -21.10
C HIS A 28 11.96 -0.55 -20.02
N GLU A 29 11.90 0.75 -20.34
CA GLU A 29 12.24 1.82 -19.42
C GLU A 29 11.35 1.81 -18.17
N GLU A 30 10.04 1.61 -18.36
CA GLU A 30 9.10 1.48 -17.24
C GLU A 30 9.39 0.24 -16.39
N LEU A 31 9.74 -0.89 -17.01
CA LEU A 31 10.05 -2.11 -16.29
C LEU A 31 11.32 -1.99 -15.47
N GLU A 32 12.39 -1.42 -16.02
CA GLU A 32 13.65 -1.19 -15.30
C GLU A 32 13.45 -0.18 -14.16
N ALA A 33 12.67 0.89 -14.37
CA ALA A 33 12.34 1.84 -13.31
C ALA A 33 11.54 1.19 -12.17
N ASN A 34 10.53 0.37 -12.50
CA ASN A 34 9.76 -0.38 -11.51
C ASN A 34 10.64 -1.40 -10.77
N LEU A 35 11.51 -2.10 -11.49
CA LEU A 35 12.43 -3.08 -10.94
C LEU A 35 13.38 -2.45 -9.92
N ALA A 36 13.95 -1.29 -10.24
CA ALA A 36 14.82 -0.54 -9.32
C ALA A 36 14.11 -0.13 -8.03
N ARG A 37 12.85 0.33 -8.13
CA ARG A 37 12.02 0.70 -6.96
C ARG A 37 11.69 -0.51 -6.09
N VAL A 38 11.27 -1.63 -6.69
CA VAL A 38 10.97 -2.87 -5.97
C VAL A 38 12.21 -3.42 -5.28
N LYS A 39 13.37 -3.41 -5.97
CA LYS A 39 14.65 -3.80 -5.39
C LYS A 39 14.98 -2.99 -4.13
N LYS A 40 14.88 -1.66 -4.21
CA LYS A 40 15.13 -0.77 -3.06
C LYS A 40 14.18 -1.07 -1.88
N GLN A 41 12.89 -1.32 -2.16
CA GLN A 41 11.93 -1.69 -1.12
C GLN A 41 12.25 -3.04 -0.49
N LEU A 42 12.63 -4.05 -1.28
CA LEU A 42 13.07 -5.34 -0.75
C LEU A 42 14.30 -5.15 0.13
N GLU A 43 15.32 -4.43 -0.32
CA GLU A 43 16.53 -4.14 0.48
C GLU A 43 16.20 -3.50 1.83
N GLN A 44 15.17 -2.64 1.89
CA GLN A 44 14.72 -2.02 3.14
C GLN A 44 14.00 -3.01 4.07
N TYR A 45 13.17 -3.92 3.55
CA TYR A 45 12.27 -4.74 4.38
C TYR A 45 12.82 -6.12 4.72
N VAL A 46 13.57 -6.73 3.81
CA VAL A 46 14.16 -8.05 4.01
C VAL A 46 15.61 -7.88 4.39
N GLY A 47 15.86 -7.82 5.70
CA GLY A 47 17.15 -7.51 6.31
C GLY A 47 18.34 -8.15 5.60
N MET A 48 19.16 -7.29 4.99
CA MET A 48 20.39 -7.69 4.31
C MET A 48 21.62 -7.51 5.20
N GLU A 49 21.55 -6.66 6.22
CA GLU A 49 22.67 -6.36 7.12
C GLU A 49 22.41 -6.90 8.53
N GLY A 50 23.42 -7.53 9.14
CA GLY A 50 23.38 -8.03 10.52
C GLY A 50 22.61 -9.34 10.76
N ALA A 51 21.92 -9.87 9.75
CA ALA A 51 21.21 -11.15 9.85
C ALA A 51 22.17 -12.34 9.72
N VAL A 52 21.89 -13.43 10.47
CA VAL A 52 22.62 -14.71 10.35
C VAL A 52 22.52 -15.29 8.93
N HIS A 53 21.41 -15.04 8.25
CA HIS A 53 21.16 -15.44 6.86
C HIS A 53 20.62 -14.23 6.07
N PRO A 54 21.51 -13.35 5.56
CA PRO A 54 21.12 -12.14 4.85
C PRO A 54 20.41 -12.47 3.54
N VAL A 55 19.39 -11.72 3.16
CA VAL A 55 18.61 -12.05 1.96
C VAL A 55 19.44 -11.90 0.70
N ILE A 56 19.45 -12.94 -0.14
CA ILE A 56 20.10 -12.89 -1.45
C ILE A 56 19.08 -12.35 -2.46
N LEU A 57 19.39 -11.22 -3.07
CA LEU A 57 18.58 -10.66 -4.15
C LEU A 57 19.06 -11.21 -5.50
N VAL A 58 18.15 -11.81 -6.27
CA VAL A 58 18.45 -12.38 -7.59
C VAL A 58 17.50 -11.78 -8.62
N ASN A 59 17.99 -11.48 -9.83
CA ASN A 59 17.16 -11.05 -10.94
C ASN A 59 17.11 -12.16 -11.99
N ASN A 60 15.93 -12.70 -12.30
CA ASN A 60 15.82 -13.78 -13.27
C ASN A 60 16.21 -13.38 -14.70
N HIS A 61 16.31 -12.08 -15.01
CA HIS A 61 16.88 -11.62 -16.28
C HIS A 61 18.27 -12.21 -16.54
N ASP A 62 19.06 -12.46 -15.51
CA ASP A 62 20.41 -13.00 -15.66
C ASP A 62 20.44 -14.47 -16.12
N PHE A 63 19.36 -15.23 -15.89
CA PHE A 63 19.22 -16.60 -16.39
C PHE A 63 18.98 -16.63 -17.91
N TYR A 64 18.34 -15.60 -18.44
CA TYR A 64 17.88 -15.55 -19.83
C TYR A 64 18.73 -14.64 -20.74
N ARG A 65 19.58 -13.77 -20.17
CA ARG A 65 20.33 -12.73 -20.91
C ARG A 65 21.08 -13.26 -22.15
N ASN A 66 21.62 -14.47 -22.06
CA ASN A 66 22.40 -15.11 -23.13
C ASN A 66 21.69 -16.33 -23.75
N MET A 67 20.41 -16.53 -23.43
CA MET A 67 19.62 -17.66 -23.93
C MET A 67 18.89 -17.22 -25.20
N ASN A 68 19.25 -17.80 -26.34
CA ASN A 68 18.48 -17.58 -27.56
C ASN A 68 17.19 -18.42 -27.56
N VAL A 69 16.28 -18.12 -28.49
CA VAL A 69 14.98 -18.80 -28.58
C VAL A 69 15.10 -20.31 -28.81
N LEU A 70 16.12 -20.77 -29.55
CA LEU A 70 16.30 -22.19 -29.82
C LEU A 70 16.77 -22.93 -28.57
N ASP A 71 17.70 -22.34 -27.81
CA ASP A 71 18.14 -22.85 -26.52
C ASP A 71 16.98 -22.85 -25.52
N PHE A 72 16.16 -21.79 -25.48
CA PHE A 72 14.96 -21.77 -24.64
C PHE A 72 14.01 -22.93 -24.98
N LEU A 73 13.66 -23.12 -26.26
CA LEU A 73 12.76 -24.20 -26.67
C LEU A 73 13.33 -25.58 -26.38
N ARG A 74 14.64 -25.77 -26.57
CA ARG A 74 15.32 -27.06 -26.38
C ARG A 74 15.60 -27.39 -24.92
N ASP A 75 15.97 -26.40 -24.12
CA ASP A 75 16.50 -26.63 -22.77
C ASP A 75 15.44 -26.33 -21.69
N VAL A 76 14.48 -25.46 -21.99
CA VAL A 76 13.34 -25.13 -21.12
C VAL A 76 12.04 -25.74 -21.64
N GLY A 77 11.71 -25.49 -22.91
CA GLY A 77 10.41 -25.83 -23.50
C GLY A 77 10.09 -27.32 -23.53
N LYS A 78 11.10 -28.20 -23.66
CA LYS A 78 10.89 -29.66 -23.70
C LYS A 78 10.47 -30.28 -22.36
N THR A 79 10.68 -29.57 -21.24
CA THR A 79 10.56 -30.18 -19.90
C THR A 79 9.11 -30.44 -19.52
N LEU A 80 8.21 -29.51 -19.88
CA LEU A 80 6.77 -29.62 -19.63
C LEU A 80 6.04 -29.87 -20.95
N THR A 81 5.11 -30.82 -20.92
CA THR A 81 4.25 -31.08 -22.08
C THR A 81 3.14 -30.04 -22.14
N VAL A 82 2.63 -29.76 -23.33
CA VAL A 82 1.45 -28.90 -23.52
C VAL A 82 0.28 -29.40 -22.66
N ASN A 83 0.01 -30.71 -22.65
CA ASN A 83 -1.05 -31.29 -21.82
C ASN A 83 -0.87 -31.00 -20.32
N TYR A 84 0.37 -30.98 -19.81
CA TYR A 84 0.65 -30.63 -18.42
C TYR A 84 0.41 -29.14 -18.13
N MET A 85 0.79 -28.26 -19.06
CA MET A 85 0.58 -26.82 -18.90
C MET A 85 -0.92 -26.48 -18.93
N MET A 86 -1.65 -27.13 -19.83
CA MET A 86 -3.09 -26.96 -20.01
C MET A 86 -3.94 -27.50 -18.85
N SER A 87 -3.40 -28.44 -18.05
CA SER A 87 -4.12 -29.01 -16.90
C SER A 87 -4.09 -28.11 -15.66
N LYS A 88 -3.30 -27.04 -15.66
CA LYS A 88 -3.26 -26.07 -14.55
C LYS A 88 -4.54 -25.24 -14.52
N ASP A 89 -5.15 -25.14 -13.35
CA ASP A 89 -6.40 -24.38 -13.18
C ASP A 89 -6.26 -22.91 -13.62
N SER A 90 -5.11 -22.29 -13.36
CA SER A 90 -4.79 -20.92 -13.78
C SER A 90 -4.84 -20.71 -15.29
N VAL A 91 -4.46 -21.72 -16.07
CA VAL A 91 -4.51 -21.70 -17.54
C VAL A 91 -5.88 -22.12 -18.03
N LYS A 92 -6.47 -23.16 -17.44
CA LYS A 92 -7.75 -23.74 -17.85
C LYS A 92 -8.87 -22.70 -17.91
N THR A 93 -8.96 -21.82 -16.90
CA THR A 93 -9.96 -20.73 -16.87
C THR A 93 -9.79 -19.71 -18.00
N ARG A 94 -8.56 -19.54 -18.53
CA ARG A 94 -8.25 -18.59 -19.61
C ARG A 94 -8.34 -19.18 -21.01
N LEU A 95 -8.45 -20.49 -21.15
CA LEU A 95 -8.55 -21.13 -22.47
C LEU A 95 -9.83 -20.76 -23.21
N GLU A 96 -10.95 -20.61 -22.48
CA GLU A 96 -12.23 -20.24 -23.07
C GLU A 96 -12.26 -18.78 -23.54
N THR A 97 -11.49 -17.91 -22.89
CA THR A 97 -11.44 -16.46 -23.17
C THR A 97 -10.28 -16.07 -24.09
N GLY A 98 -9.29 -16.95 -24.25
CA GLY A 98 -8.08 -16.71 -25.03
C GLY A 98 -6.86 -16.44 -24.13
N ILE A 99 -5.77 -17.13 -24.45
CA ILE A 99 -4.44 -16.92 -23.85
C ILE A 99 -3.41 -16.85 -24.98
N SER A 100 -2.56 -15.83 -24.97
CA SER A 100 -1.49 -15.70 -25.96
C SER A 100 -0.37 -16.71 -25.68
N PHE A 101 0.43 -17.03 -26.70
CA PHE A 101 1.61 -17.89 -26.52
C PHE A 101 2.59 -17.29 -25.49
N THR A 102 2.69 -15.95 -25.46
CA THR A 102 3.48 -15.20 -24.49
C THR A 102 3.04 -15.51 -23.05
N GLU A 103 1.76 -15.30 -22.71
CA GLU A 103 1.24 -15.61 -21.38
C GLU A 103 1.31 -17.12 -21.07
N PHE A 104 1.02 -17.98 -22.05
CA PHE A 104 1.10 -19.44 -21.89
C PHE A 104 2.52 -19.91 -21.56
N SER A 105 3.54 -19.26 -22.11
CA SER A 105 4.95 -19.59 -21.86
C SER A 105 5.45 -19.17 -20.47
N TYR A 106 4.69 -18.34 -19.72
CA TYR A 106 5.10 -17.84 -18.40
C TYR A 106 5.41 -18.96 -17.40
N GLN A 107 4.64 -20.05 -17.43
CA GLN A 107 4.85 -21.22 -16.58
C GLN A 107 6.21 -21.89 -16.79
N LEU A 108 6.72 -21.87 -18.03
CA LEU A 108 8.05 -22.41 -18.36
C LEU A 108 9.16 -21.54 -17.76
N LEU A 109 9.00 -20.22 -17.82
CA LEU A 109 9.96 -19.27 -17.26
C LEU A 109 10.05 -19.44 -15.75
N GLN A 110 8.93 -19.32 -15.04
CA GLN A 110 8.94 -19.46 -13.57
C GLN A 110 9.37 -20.86 -13.11
N GLY A 111 9.07 -21.90 -13.89
CA GLY A 111 9.56 -23.25 -13.61
C GLY A 111 11.08 -23.36 -13.73
N TYR A 112 11.66 -22.77 -14.78
CA TYR A 112 13.10 -22.74 -14.99
C TYR A 112 13.84 -21.86 -13.99
N ASP A 113 13.23 -20.76 -13.54
CA ASP A 113 13.76 -19.92 -12.47
C ASP A 113 14.06 -20.74 -11.21
N PHE A 114 13.14 -21.62 -10.79
CA PHE A 114 13.35 -22.46 -9.62
C PHE A 114 14.49 -23.46 -9.84
N GLN A 115 14.62 -24.02 -11.04
CA GLN A 115 15.76 -24.87 -11.39
C GLN A 115 17.10 -24.12 -11.29
N CYS A 116 17.17 -22.90 -11.82
CA CYS A 116 18.38 -22.07 -11.75
C CYS A 116 18.76 -21.77 -10.30
N LEU A 117 17.77 -21.39 -9.48
CA LEU A 117 17.99 -21.13 -8.06
C LEU A 117 18.41 -22.40 -7.29
N TYR A 118 17.87 -23.56 -7.65
CA TYR A 118 18.28 -24.84 -7.08
C TYR A 118 19.75 -25.13 -7.39
N GLN A 119 20.19 -24.95 -8.64
CA GLN A 119 21.58 -25.22 -9.03
C GLN A 119 22.58 -24.21 -8.45
N GLN A 120 22.23 -22.92 -8.45
CA GLN A 120 23.16 -21.85 -8.07
C GLN A 120 23.23 -21.63 -6.55
N TYR A 121 22.12 -21.82 -5.83
CA TYR A 121 21.99 -21.46 -4.42
C TYR A 121 21.50 -22.60 -3.53
N ASN A 122 21.35 -23.82 -4.07
CA ASN A 122 20.75 -24.94 -3.36
C ASN A 122 19.36 -24.60 -2.79
N CYS A 123 18.58 -23.80 -3.54
CA CYS A 123 17.24 -23.43 -3.16
C CYS A 123 16.28 -24.62 -3.29
N ILE A 124 15.90 -25.23 -2.16
CA ILE A 124 15.04 -26.42 -2.14
C ILE A 124 13.57 -26.11 -1.87
N LEU A 125 13.21 -24.87 -1.54
CA LEU A 125 11.86 -24.47 -1.17
C LEU A 125 11.48 -23.16 -1.86
N GLN A 126 10.36 -23.15 -2.57
CA GLN A 126 9.76 -21.94 -3.12
C GLN A 126 8.44 -21.63 -2.42
N MET A 127 8.28 -20.36 -2.06
CA MET A 127 7.10 -19.83 -1.36
C MET A 127 6.37 -18.80 -2.22
N GLY A 128 5.05 -18.70 -2.10
CA GLY A 128 4.25 -17.68 -2.78
C GLY A 128 2.78 -17.66 -2.34
N GLY A 129 1.98 -16.79 -2.94
CA GLY A 129 0.53 -16.78 -2.75
C GLY A 129 -0.13 -18.04 -3.33
N SER A 130 -1.36 -18.37 -2.88
CA SER A 130 -2.08 -19.55 -3.38
C SER A 130 -2.36 -19.51 -4.88
N ASP A 131 -2.41 -18.32 -5.47
CA ASP A 131 -2.50 -18.10 -6.92
C ASP A 131 -1.26 -18.60 -7.70
N GLN A 132 -0.12 -18.76 -7.03
CA GLN A 132 1.14 -19.21 -7.62
C GLN A 132 1.35 -20.73 -7.59
N TRP A 133 0.43 -21.50 -7.00
CA TRP A 133 0.59 -22.95 -6.81
C TRP A 133 0.93 -23.70 -8.11
N GLY A 134 0.23 -23.36 -9.21
CA GLY A 134 0.45 -23.98 -10.52
C GLY A 134 1.88 -23.79 -11.05
N ASN A 135 2.43 -22.58 -10.89
CA ASN A 135 3.77 -22.25 -11.39
C ASN A 135 4.87 -22.78 -10.46
N ILE A 136 4.69 -22.70 -9.14
CA ILE A 136 5.66 -23.22 -8.16
C ILE A 136 5.81 -24.74 -8.31
N THR A 137 4.70 -25.47 -8.43
CA THR A 137 4.74 -26.93 -8.67
C THR A 137 5.39 -27.28 -10.01
N SER A 138 5.28 -26.41 -11.01
CA SER A 138 5.99 -26.59 -12.28
C SER A 138 7.50 -26.51 -12.08
N GLY A 139 8.00 -25.59 -11.25
CA GLY A 139 9.42 -25.54 -10.88
C GLY A 139 9.92 -26.81 -10.18
N THR A 140 9.11 -27.43 -9.33
CA THR A 140 9.48 -28.74 -8.74
C THR A 140 9.58 -29.85 -9.79
N GLU A 141 8.74 -29.81 -10.84
CA GLU A 141 8.84 -30.75 -11.97
C GLU A 141 10.10 -30.50 -12.81
N PHE A 142 10.51 -29.25 -13.00
CA PHE A 142 11.78 -28.92 -13.65
C PHE A 142 12.97 -29.54 -12.92
N ILE A 143 13.06 -29.33 -11.60
CA ILE A 143 14.13 -29.88 -10.76
C ILE A 143 14.12 -31.42 -10.80
N ARG A 144 12.93 -32.04 -10.70
CA ARG A 144 12.79 -33.50 -10.73
C ARG A 144 13.20 -34.11 -12.07
N ARG A 145 12.71 -33.54 -13.19
CA ARG A 145 12.91 -34.11 -14.54
C ARG A 145 14.29 -33.84 -15.10
N ASN A 146 14.82 -32.63 -14.90
CA ASN A 146 16.07 -32.21 -15.51
C ASN A 146 17.28 -32.53 -14.63
N LEU A 147 17.13 -32.51 -13.31
CA LEU A 147 18.24 -32.65 -12.36
C LEU A 147 18.14 -33.88 -11.45
N GLY A 148 17.01 -34.61 -11.47
CA GLY A 148 16.76 -35.71 -10.53
C GLY A 148 16.67 -35.25 -9.06
N GLY A 149 16.51 -33.95 -8.82
CA GLY A 149 16.50 -33.36 -7.48
C GLY A 149 15.14 -33.44 -6.79
N LYS A 150 15.12 -33.06 -5.51
CA LYS A 150 13.90 -32.96 -4.70
C LYS A 150 13.77 -31.54 -4.16
N ALA A 151 12.67 -30.89 -4.49
CA ALA A 151 12.32 -29.55 -4.04
C ALA A 151 10.87 -29.51 -3.53
N TYR A 152 10.55 -28.46 -2.79
CA TYR A 152 9.33 -28.30 -2.03
C TYR A 152 8.65 -26.98 -2.38
N SER A 153 7.34 -26.96 -2.16
CA SER A 153 6.47 -25.82 -2.46
C SER A 153 5.62 -25.53 -1.23
N VAL A 154 5.54 -24.26 -0.85
CA VAL A 154 4.60 -23.80 0.19
C VAL A 154 3.86 -22.59 -0.34
N THR A 155 2.54 -22.60 -0.22
CA THR A 155 1.72 -21.44 -0.55
C THR A 155 0.97 -20.93 0.65
N THR A 156 0.84 -19.62 0.76
CA THR A 156 -0.01 -18.97 1.75
C THR A 156 -1.40 -18.74 1.18
N PRO A 157 -2.47 -18.79 2.00
CA PRO A 157 -3.80 -18.45 1.53
C PRO A 157 -3.85 -17.00 1.01
N LEU A 158 -4.69 -16.75 0.02
CA LEU A 158 -5.02 -15.38 -0.37
C LEU A 158 -5.63 -14.65 0.83
N LEU A 159 -5.10 -13.48 1.13
CA LEU A 159 -5.60 -12.68 2.23
C LEU A 159 -6.93 -12.02 1.83
N THR A 160 -8.00 -12.41 2.51
CA THR A 160 -9.34 -11.83 2.39
C THR A 160 -9.70 -11.10 3.68
N LYS A 161 -10.59 -10.12 3.61
CA LYS A 161 -11.23 -9.51 4.78
C LYS A 161 -12.42 -10.37 5.23
N ALA A 162 -12.91 -10.13 6.44
CA ALA A 162 -14.06 -10.86 7.01
C ALA A 162 -15.34 -10.67 6.17
N ASP A 163 -15.45 -9.55 5.45
CA ASP A 163 -16.54 -9.25 4.51
C ASP A 163 -16.42 -9.98 3.14
N GLY A 164 -15.38 -10.80 2.95
CA GLY A 164 -15.12 -11.54 1.72
C GLY A 164 -14.40 -10.74 0.63
N THR A 165 -14.12 -9.46 0.84
CA THR A 165 -13.36 -8.63 -0.11
C THR A 165 -11.86 -8.98 -0.09
N LYS A 166 -11.16 -8.71 -1.20
CA LYS A 166 -9.70 -8.90 -1.27
C LYS A 166 -8.99 -7.88 -0.38
N PHE A 167 -8.00 -8.35 0.38
CA PHE A 167 -7.14 -7.47 1.17
C PHE A 167 -6.38 -6.47 0.28
N GLY A 168 -6.14 -5.27 0.81
CA GLY A 168 -5.38 -4.22 0.12
C GLY A 168 -6.16 -3.42 -0.93
N LYS A 169 -7.43 -3.77 -1.23
CA LYS A 169 -8.35 -2.87 -1.93
C LYS A 169 -9.06 -1.98 -0.89
N SER A 170 -8.74 -0.70 -0.91
CA SER A 170 -9.52 0.36 -0.28
C SER A 170 -10.51 0.95 -1.30
N GLU A 171 -11.48 1.74 -0.82
CA GLU A 171 -12.36 2.52 -1.70
C GLU A 171 -11.58 3.49 -2.61
N GLN A 172 -10.38 3.90 -2.18
CA GLN A 172 -9.49 4.82 -2.89
C GLN A 172 -8.43 4.11 -3.75
N GLY A 173 -8.41 2.77 -3.77
CA GLY A 173 -7.45 1.97 -4.55
C GLY A 173 -6.51 1.12 -3.68
N ASN A 174 -5.31 0.85 -4.19
CA ASN A 174 -4.32 0.01 -3.51
C ASN A 174 -3.66 0.76 -2.35
N ILE A 175 -3.31 0.03 -1.30
CA ILE A 175 -2.41 0.52 -0.25
C ILE A 175 -0.96 0.21 -0.66
N TRP A 176 -0.22 1.25 -0.99
CA TRP A 176 1.18 1.15 -1.39
C TRP A 176 2.11 1.26 -0.18
N LEU A 177 3.28 0.64 -0.26
CA LEU A 177 4.34 0.80 0.75
C LEU A 177 5.18 2.06 0.53
N ASP A 178 5.11 2.64 -0.68
CA ASP A 178 5.81 3.87 -1.02
C ASP A 178 5.05 5.08 -0.44
N GLY A 179 5.75 5.89 0.37
CA GLY A 179 5.18 7.04 1.07
C GLY A 179 4.66 8.16 0.16
N ASP A 180 5.11 8.22 -1.10
CA ASP A 180 4.62 9.19 -2.09
C ASP A 180 3.35 8.69 -2.79
N MET A 181 3.09 7.38 -2.76
CA MET A 181 1.89 6.77 -3.35
C MET A 181 0.77 6.53 -2.35
N THR A 182 1.12 6.18 -1.12
CA THR A 182 0.22 6.12 0.03
C THR A 182 0.95 6.76 1.18
N SER A 183 0.44 7.89 1.66
CA SER A 183 1.10 8.62 2.74
C SER A 183 1.22 7.73 3.99
N PRO A 184 2.23 7.95 4.85
CA PRO A 184 2.31 7.25 6.13
C PRO A 184 1.03 7.39 6.98
N TYR A 185 0.33 8.52 6.85
CA TYR A 185 -0.95 8.74 7.52
C TYR A 185 -2.06 7.88 6.94
N GLN A 186 -2.23 7.83 5.61
CA GLN A 186 -3.19 6.96 4.95
C GLN A 186 -2.91 5.48 5.26
N PHE A 187 -1.63 5.10 5.26
CA PHE A 187 -1.20 3.76 5.64
C PHE A 187 -1.60 3.43 7.08
N TYR A 188 -1.30 4.30 8.04
CA TYR A 188 -1.71 4.14 9.44
C TYR A 188 -3.24 4.07 9.60
N GLN A 189 -3.96 4.98 8.95
CA GLN A 189 -5.42 5.02 8.99
C GLN A 189 -6.06 3.78 8.36
N PHE A 190 -5.46 3.17 7.35
CA PHE A 190 -5.92 1.90 6.80
C PHE A 190 -5.97 0.80 7.87
N TRP A 191 -4.95 0.71 8.73
CA TRP A 191 -4.90 -0.26 9.82
C TRP A 191 -5.81 0.11 10.99
N ILE A 192 -5.90 1.39 11.35
CA ILE A 192 -6.87 1.87 12.36
C ILE A 192 -8.31 1.58 11.95
N ASN A 193 -8.62 1.67 10.67
CA ASN A 193 -9.96 1.44 10.14
C ASN A 193 -10.23 -0.04 9.80
N ALA A 194 -9.32 -0.96 10.12
CA ALA A 194 -9.55 -2.39 9.95
C ALA A 194 -10.79 -2.84 10.75
N ALA A 195 -11.55 -3.79 10.19
CA ALA A 195 -12.69 -4.37 10.89
C ALA A 195 -12.22 -5.21 12.08
N ASP A 196 -12.95 -5.17 13.19
CA ASP A 196 -12.59 -5.88 14.43
C ASP A 196 -12.41 -7.38 14.19
N ALA A 197 -13.28 -7.95 13.36
CA ALA A 197 -13.25 -9.36 12.96
C ALA A 197 -11.98 -9.78 12.19
N ASP A 198 -11.24 -8.83 11.62
CA ASP A 198 -10.01 -9.11 10.88
C ASP A 198 -8.74 -9.03 11.75
N LEU A 199 -8.80 -8.39 12.92
CA LEU A 199 -7.62 -8.12 13.74
C LEU A 199 -6.85 -9.37 14.19
N PRO A 200 -7.50 -10.43 14.70
CA PRO A 200 -6.76 -11.64 15.09
C PRO A 200 -5.91 -12.20 13.95
N LYS A 201 -6.47 -12.22 12.73
CA LYS A 201 -5.77 -12.67 11.52
C LYS A 201 -4.64 -11.72 11.14
N PHE A 202 -4.88 -10.40 11.16
CA PHE A 202 -3.87 -9.43 10.75
C PHE A 202 -2.66 -9.41 11.68
N ILE A 203 -2.86 -9.51 12.99
CA ILE A 203 -1.78 -9.51 13.96
C ILE A 203 -0.90 -10.74 13.77
N ARG A 204 -1.51 -11.92 13.60
CA ARG A 204 -0.79 -13.17 13.35
C ARG A 204 0.02 -13.15 12.05
N TYR A 205 -0.42 -12.40 11.04
CA TYR A 205 0.20 -12.41 9.71
C TYR A 205 1.25 -11.31 9.54
N PHE A 206 1.02 -10.15 10.14
CA PHE A 206 1.81 -8.95 9.86
C PHE A 206 2.73 -8.53 11.01
N THR A 207 2.59 -9.10 12.21
CA THR A 207 3.50 -8.79 13.33
C THR A 207 4.61 -9.85 13.44
N PHE A 208 5.71 -9.47 14.10
CA PHE A 208 6.79 -10.42 14.45
C PHE A 208 6.65 -10.97 15.87
N LYS A 209 5.50 -10.76 16.51
CA LYS A 209 5.24 -11.20 17.87
C LYS A 209 5.13 -12.72 17.93
N SER A 210 5.51 -13.28 19.07
CA SER A 210 5.37 -14.71 19.33
C SER A 210 3.89 -15.10 19.36
N ARG A 211 3.63 -16.40 19.19
CA ARG A 211 2.27 -16.92 19.27
C ARG A 211 1.61 -16.56 20.62
N GLU A 212 2.37 -16.70 21.69
CA GLU A 212 1.92 -16.43 23.06
C GLU A 212 1.62 -14.94 23.26
N GLU A 213 2.46 -14.05 22.72
CA GLU A 213 2.22 -12.60 22.75
C GLU A 213 0.95 -12.23 21.98
N VAL A 214 0.73 -12.82 20.81
CA VAL A 214 -0.48 -12.56 20.01
C VAL A 214 -1.74 -13.07 20.71
N GLU A 215 -1.72 -14.31 21.21
CA GLU A 215 -2.87 -14.90 21.92
C GLU A 215 -3.20 -14.11 23.22
N ALA A 216 -2.18 -13.60 23.92
CA ALA A 216 -2.38 -12.75 25.09
C ALA A 216 -3.04 -11.40 24.73
N MET A 217 -2.55 -10.71 23.71
CA MET A 217 -3.14 -9.43 23.26
C MET A 217 -4.57 -9.59 22.74
N GLU A 218 -4.86 -10.68 22.02
CA GLU A 218 -6.21 -10.99 21.56
C GLU A 218 -7.17 -11.18 22.74
N ALA A 219 -6.72 -11.84 23.81
CA ALA A 219 -7.52 -12.05 25.02
C ALA A 219 -7.69 -10.75 25.83
N GLU A 220 -6.64 -9.94 25.97
CA GLU A 220 -6.67 -8.68 26.72
C GLU A 220 -7.62 -7.65 26.08
N HIS A 221 -7.68 -7.60 24.75
CA HIS A 221 -8.46 -6.62 24.00
C HIS A 221 -9.73 -7.18 23.35
N ALA A 222 -10.22 -8.34 23.82
CA ALA A 222 -11.38 -9.01 23.26
C ALA A 222 -12.66 -8.13 23.31
N ASP A 223 -12.86 -7.38 24.39
CA ASP A 223 -14.03 -6.52 24.60
C ASP A 223 -13.90 -5.12 23.97
N ASP A 224 -12.67 -4.65 23.76
CA ASP A 224 -12.37 -3.33 23.17
C ASP A 224 -11.09 -3.36 22.32
N PRO A 225 -11.20 -3.62 21.00
CA PRO A 225 -10.06 -3.79 20.12
C PRO A 225 -9.38 -2.47 19.71
N ARG A 226 -9.79 -1.32 20.26
CA ARG A 226 -9.23 -0.01 19.87
C ARG A 226 -7.73 0.06 20.11
N GLU A 227 -7.26 -0.45 21.25
CA GLU A 227 -5.83 -0.46 21.56
C GLU A 227 -5.08 -1.44 20.66
N LEU A 228 -5.67 -2.60 20.38
CA LEU A 228 -5.11 -3.60 19.48
C LEU A 228 -4.91 -3.05 18.05
N LYS A 229 -5.88 -2.26 17.55
CA LYS A 229 -5.74 -1.54 16.28
C LYS A 229 -4.60 -0.54 16.30
N ARG A 230 -4.49 0.22 17.39
CA ARG A 230 -3.43 1.22 17.58
C ARG A 230 -2.05 0.57 17.53
N LEU A 231 -1.86 -0.53 18.26
CA LEU A 231 -0.61 -1.30 18.31
C LEU A 231 -0.25 -1.87 16.93
N LEU A 232 -1.21 -2.46 16.22
CA LEU A 232 -1.00 -2.98 14.87
C LEU A 232 -0.60 -1.87 13.89
N ALA A 233 -1.33 -0.76 13.90
CA ALA A 233 -1.09 0.38 13.00
C ALA A 233 0.26 1.04 13.29
N GLU A 234 0.63 1.19 14.56
CA GLU A 234 1.94 1.66 15.01
C GLU A 234 3.06 0.76 14.50
N GLU A 235 3.01 -0.54 14.83
CA GLU A 235 4.07 -1.49 14.48
C GLU A 235 4.33 -1.53 12.97
N LEU A 236 3.26 -1.53 12.16
CA LEU A 236 3.40 -1.57 10.72
C LEU A 236 3.85 -0.23 10.13
N THR A 237 3.37 0.89 10.66
CA THR A 237 3.79 2.22 10.16
C THR A 237 5.25 2.48 10.50
N VAL A 238 5.70 2.15 11.71
CA VAL A 238 7.12 2.26 12.10
C VAL A 238 7.99 1.35 11.24
N ARG A 239 7.56 0.11 10.97
CA ARG A 239 8.35 -0.83 10.16
C ARG A 239 8.49 -0.38 8.70
N ILE A 240 7.42 0.16 8.11
CA ILE A 240 7.39 0.50 6.68
C ILE A 240 7.92 1.92 6.43
N HIS A 241 7.53 2.88 7.26
CA HIS A 241 7.83 4.30 7.07
C HIS A 241 8.81 4.88 8.10
N GLY A 242 9.18 4.14 9.15
CA GLY A 242 10.11 4.59 10.18
C GLY A 242 9.46 5.40 11.30
N GLU A 243 10.18 5.50 12.42
CA GLU A 243 9.74 6.17 13.65
C GLU A 243 9.40 7.66 13.45
N GLU A 244 10.25 8.39 12.70
CA GLU A 244 10.04 9.82 12.45
C GLU A 244 8.69 10.09 11.75
N ASN A 245 8.37 9.26 10.75
CA ASN A 245 7.10 9.38 10.03
C ASN A 245 5.92 8.96 10.90
N TYR A 246 6.08 7.93 11.74
CA TYR A 246 5.04 7.54 12.70
C TYR A 246 4.73 8.65 13.71
N GLU A 247 5.74 9.33 14.24
CA GLU A 247 5.54 10.48 15.14
C GLU A 247 4.84 11.64 14.45
N ALA A 248 5.15 11.90 13.17
CA ALA A 248 4.39 12.87 12.38
C ALA A 248 2.92 12.44 12.21
N VAL A 249 2.64 11.16 11.92
CA VAL A 249 1.29 10.60 11.81
C VAL A 249 0.51 10.73 13.12
N LYS A 250 1.15 10.51 14.27
CA LYS A 250 0.54 10.69 15.60
C LYS A 250 0.10 12.13 15.81
N LYS A 251 0.95 13.11 15.47
CA LYS A 251 0.61 14.53 15.57
C LYS A 251 -0.60 14.90 14.71
N VAL A 252 -0.60 14.46 13.45
CA VAL A 252 -1.72 14.68 12.51
C VAL A 252 -3.00 14.01 13.03
N SER A 253 -2.91 12.74 13.44
CA SER A 253 -4.06 11.98 13.95
C SER A 253 -4.63 12.59 15.23
N ASN A 254 -3.77 13.07 16.15
CA ASN A 254 -4.19 13.79 17.34
C ASN A 254 -4.95 15.07 16.96
N LEU A 255 -4.41 15.90 16.07
CA LEU A 255 -5.08 17.11 15.62
C LEU A 255 -6.46 16.83 14.97
N LEU A 256 -6.54 15.78 14.15
CA LEU A 256 -7.73 15.46 13.37
C LEU A 256 -8.80 14.72 14.18
N PHE A 257 -8.46 13.89 15.17
CA PHE A 257 -9.46 13.06 15.84
C PHE A 257 -9.56 13.27 17.35
N ASN A 258 -8.58 13.92 17.98
CA ASN A 258 -8.71 14.27 19.39
C ASN A 258 -9.61 15.51 19.54
N ASN A 259 -10.78 15.31 20.13
CA ASN A 259 -11.72 16.40 20.41
C ASN A 259 -11.19 17.43 21.43
N ARG A 260 -10.09 17.12 22.13
CA ARG A 260 -9.39 18.04 23.03
C ARG A 260 -8.25 18.81 22.35
N ALA A 261 -7.87 18.44 21.12
CA ALA A 261 -6.83 19.17 20.41
C ALA A 261 -7.34 20.57 20.07
N GLY A 262 -6.67 21.56 20.65
CA GLY A 262 -7.05 22.97 20.61
C GLY A 262 -6.25 23.76 19.59
N GLN A 263 -6.39 25.08 19.69
CA GLN A 263 -5.64 26.02 18.88
C GLN A 263 -4.13 25.93 19.14
N GLU A 264 -3.70 25.70 20.38
CA GLU A 264 -2.29 25.57 20.75
C GLU A 264 -1.64 24.37 20.06
N ASP A 265 -2.31 23.21 20.01
CA ASP A 265 -1.81 22.03 19.29
C ASP A 265 -1.62 22.34 17.80
N LEU A 266 -2.58 23.03 17.19
CA LEU A 266 -2.51 23.43 15.79
C LEU A 266 -1.38 24.43 15.50
N GLN A 267 -1.18 25.40 16.39
CA GLN A 267 -0.11 26.41 16.29
C GLN A 267 1.27 25.82 16.54
N SER A 268 1.38 24.73 17.33
CA SER A 268 2.64 24.04 17.60
C SER A 268 3.21 23.28 16.39
N LEU A 269 2.38 23.02 15.37
CA LEU A 269 2.80 22.34 14.15
C LEU A 269 3.61 23.27 13.26
N ASP A 270 4.67 22.76 12.67
CA ASP A 270 5.44 23.45 11.65
C ASP A 270 4.72 23.43 10.28
N ALA A 271 5.19 24.26 9.36
CA ALA A 271 4.64 24.33 8.01
C ALA A 271 4.70 23.00 7.26
N LYS A 272 5.70 22.15 7.54
CA LYS A 272 5.84 20.81 6.94
C LYS A 272 4.70 19.89 7.39
N SER A 273 4.38 19.89 8.70
CA SER A 273 3.31 19.09 9.28
C SER A 273 1.95 19.57 8.79
N LEU A 274 1.70 20.88 8.74
CA LEU A 274 0.45 21.41 8.17
C LEU A 274 0.28 21.08 6.69
N GLY A 275 1.38 21.14 5.92
CA GLY A 275 1.40 20.69 4.54
C GLY A 275 1.11 19.19 4.40
N ALA A 276 1.54 18.36 5.35
CA ALA A 276 1.14 16.96 5.41
C ALA A 276 -0.36 16.84 5.67
N VAL A 277 -0.91 17.52 6.69
CA VAL A 277 -2.36 17.53 6.96
C VAL A 277 -3.17 17.90 5.70
N ALA A 278 -2.74 18.94 4.97
CA ALA A 278 -3.41 19.39 3.74
C ALA A 278 -3.43 18.34 2.61
N ARG A 279 -2.49 17.39 2.60
CA ARG A 279 -2.54 16.25 1.67
C ARG A 279 -3.46 15.12 2.15
N GLU A 280 -3.73 15.05 3.45
CA GLU A 280 -4.48 13.94 4.05
C GLU A 280 -5.99 14.20 4.16
N ILE A 281 -6.40 15.46 4.24
CA ILE A 281 -7.82 15.86 4.30
C ILE A 281 -8.18 16.75 3.11
N PRO A 282 -9.47 16.87 2.74
CA PRO A 282 -9.88 17.73 1.64
C PRO A 282 -9.30 19.14 1.80
N SER A 283 -8.56 19.59 0.78
CA SER A 283 -7.86 20.87 0.80
C SER A 283 -8.26 21.72 -0.39
N PHE A 284 -8.37 23.03 -0.17
CA PHE A 284 -8.66 24.04 -1.19
C PHE A 284 -7.49 24.99 -1.33
N GLU A 285 -7.17 25.37 -2.57
CA GLU A 285 -6.20 26.42 -2.85
C GLU A 285 -6.93 27.74 -3.08
N VAL A 286 -6.56 28.78 -2.34
CA VAL A 286 -7.18 30.11 -2.42
C VAL A 286 -6.10 31.16 -2.65
N PRO A 287 -6.24 32.08 -3.61
CA PRO A 287 -5.20 33.07 -3.89
C PRO A 287 -4.87 33.93 -2.66
N MET A 288 -3.59 34.18 -2.39
CA MET A 288 -3.13 35.01 -1.27
C MET A 288 -3.80 36.39 -1.22
N ALA A 289 -4.10 36.97 -2.38
CA ALA A 289 -4.76 38.27 -2.50
C ALA A 289 -6.12 38.33 -1.77
N VAL A 290 -6.84 37.21 -1.71
CA VAL A 290 -8.14 37.10 -1.02
C VAL A 290 -7.99 37.33 0.49
N PHE A 291 -6.91 36.81 1.08
CA PHE A 291 -6.61 37.00 2.51
C PHE A 291 -6.02 38.38 2.80
N GLN A 292 -5.31 38.98 1.84
CA GLN A 292 -4.77 40.34 1.95
C GLN A 292 -5.86 41.40 1.96
N SER A 293 -6.93 41.21 1.18
CA SER A 293 -8.10 42.12 1.19
C SER A 293 -9.03 41.91 2.39
N GLY A 294 -8.83 40.83 3.16
CA GLY A 294 -9.82 40.30 4.08
C GLY A 294 -10.98 39.64 3.33
N VAL A 295 -11.35 38.42 3.72
CA VAL A 295 -12.46 37.68 3.11
C VAL A 295 -13.53 37.37 4.14
N ASN A 296 -14.79 37.63 3.81
CA ASN A 296 -15.89 37.24 4.68
C ASN A 296 -15.97 35.71 4.78
N ILE A 297 -16.25 35.18 5.98
CA ILE A 297 -16.27 33.74 6.22
C ILE A 297 -17.31 33.00 5.34
N LEU A 298 -18.44 33.61 5.01
CA LEU A 298 -19.44 33.01 4.11
C LEU A 298 -18.91 32.87 2.69
N ASP A 299 -18.21 33.91 2.21
CA ASP A 299 -17.60 33.91 0.87
C ASP A 299 -16.45 32.92 0.83
N LEU A 300 -15.64 32.85 1.89
CA LEU A 300 -14.58 31.86 2.00
C LEU A 300 -15.14 30.43 1.93
N LEU A 301 -16.22 30.12 2.67
CA LEU A 301 -16.79 28.77 2.76
C LEU A 301 -17.61 28.30 1.55
N ALA A 302 -18.12 29.22 0.73
CA ALA A 302 -19.05 28.91 -0.35
C ALA A 302 -18.56 29.32 -1.74
N ASP A 303 -17.83 30.43 -1.85
CA ASP A 303 -17.43 31.00 -3.15
C ASP A 303 -15.94 30.74 -3.45
N HIS A 304 -15.08 30.79 -2.43
CA HIS A 304 -13.65 30.50 -2.56
C HIS A 304 -13.30 29.05 -2.22
N THR A 305 -14.19 28.36 -1.51
CA THR A 305 -14.08 26.94 -1.20
C THR A 305 -15.44 26.28 -1.38
N ASP A 306 -15.46 25.02 -1.80
CA ASP A 306 -16.70 24.23 -1.92
C ASP A 306 -17.02 23.50 -0.59
N ILE A 307 -16.64 24.09 0.55
CA ILE A 307 -16.87 23.50 1.89
C ILE A 307 -18.37 23.47 2.22
N THR A 308 -19.10 24.49 1.75
CA THR A 308 -20.55 24.57 1.82
C THR A 308 -21.11 24.83 0.44
N ALA A 309 -22.28 24.25 0.13
CA ALA A 309 -22.87 24.36 -1.21
C ALA A 309 -23.42 25.76 -1.52
N SER A 310 -23.61 26.61 -0.52
CA SER A 310 -24.07 27.99 -0.68
C SER A 310 -23.78 28.84 0.56
N LYS A 311 -23.79 30.17 0.41
CA LYS A 311 -23.72 31.11 1.55
C LYS A 311 -24.86 30.92 2.55
N GLY A 312 -26.03 30.48 2.08
CA GLY A 312 -27.16 30.13 2.93
C GLY A 312 -26.82 28.95 3.86
N ASP A 313 -26.12 27.95 3.33
CA ASP A 313 -25.66 26.78 4.10
C ASP A 313 -24.55 27.14 5.08
N ALA A 314 -23.57 27.95 4.64
CA ALA A 314 -22.54 28.50 5.52
C ALA A 314 -23.16 29.24 6.71
N ARG A 315 -24.13 30.12 6.46
CA ARG A 315 -24.82 30.88 7.52
C ARG A 315 -25.57 29.96 8.49
N ARG A 316 -26.23 28.90 7.99
CA ARG A 316 -26.88 27.89 8.83
C ARG A 316 -25.86 27.12 9.68
N ALA A 317 -24.73 26.74 9.11
CA ALA A 317 -23.66 26.03 9.81
C ALA A 317 -23.03 26.88 10.93
N ILE A 318 -22.77 28.16 10.67
CA ILE A 318 -22.25 29.12 11.67
C ILE A 318 -23.26 29.31 12.82
N LYS A 319 -24.54 29.56 12.50
CA LYS A 319 -25.59 29.67 13.53
C LYS A 319 -25.76 28.39 14.36
N GLY A 320 -25.53 27.22 13.75
CA GLY A 320 -25.53 25.93 14.42
C GLY A 320 -24.23 25.61 15.19
N GLN A 321 -23.30 26.57 15.30
CA GLN A 321 -21.98 26.40 15.92
C GLN A 321 -21.16 25.23 15.34
N ALA A 322 -21.42 24.90 14.08
CA ALA A 322 -20.72 23.81 13.39
C ALA A 322 -19.34 24.24 12.90
N VAL A 323 -19.19 25.52 12.50
CA VAL A 323 -17.96 26.04 11.88
C VAL A 323 -16.91 26.44 12.91
N SER A 324 -15.67 25.99 12.72
CA SER A 324 -14.48 26.53 13.38
C SER A 324 -13.39 26.88 12.36
N VAL A 325 -12.64 27.93 12.65
CA VAL A 325 -11.43 28.34 11.91
C VAL A 325 -10.26 28.23 12.87
N ASN A 326 -9.21 27.50 12.50
CA ASN A 326 -8.07 27.19 13.36
C ASN A 326 -8.45 26.71 14.77
N LYS A 327 -9.45 25.82 14.84
CA LYS A 327 -10.04 25.28 16.09
C LYS A 327 -10.83 26.28 16.95
N GLU A 328 -10.96 27.53 16.52
CA GLU A 328 -11.81 28.52 17.18
C GLU A 328 -13.20 28.56 16.55
N LYS A 329 -14.25 28.54 17.38
CA LYS A 329 -15.63 28.57 16.90
C LYS A 329 -15.98 29.94 16.35
N ILE A 330 -16.49 29.96 15.12
CA ILE A 330 -17.02 31.17 14.50
C ILE A 330 -18.51 31.24 14.80
N ASN A 331 -18.92 32.29 15.52
CA ASN A 331 -20.32 32.56 15.84
C ASN A 331 -20.90 33.73 15.04
N ASP A 332 -20.03 34.57 14.46
CA ASP A 332 -20.42 35.70 13.64
C ASP A 332 -20.30 35.36 12.15
N HIS A 333 -21.37 35.63 11.41
CA HIS A 333 -21.43 35.39 9.97
C HIS A 333 -20.84 36.55 9.16
N ASP A 334 -20.58 37.69 9.83
CA ASP A 334 -19.85 38.82 9.25
C ASP A 334 -18.34 38.76 9.57
N ALA A 335 -17.89 37.67 10.22
CA ALA A 335 -16.48 37.46 10.54
C ALA A 335 -15.61 37.50 9.28
N THR A 336 -14.49 38.23 9.38
CA THR A 336 -13.51 38.38 8.31
C THR A 336 -12.28 37.55 8.63
N VAL A 337 -11.81 36.77 7.66
CA VAL A 337 -10.57 36.01 7.72
C VAL A 337 -9.49 36.81 7.01
N GLU A 338 -8.43 37.13 7.75
CA GLU A 338 -7.33 37.97 7.27
C GLU A 338 -6.04 37.17 7.15
N ILE A 339 -5.02 37.77 6.55
CA ILE A 339 -3.68 37.16 6.44
C ILE A 339 -3.09 36.75 7.81
N ALA A 340 -3.43 37.47 8.88
CA ALA A 340 -3.00 37.15 10.25
C ALA A 340 -3.61 35.85 10.79
N SER A 341 -4.72 35.38 10.21
CA SER A 341 -5.33 34.10 10.54
C SER A 341 -4.59 32.91 9.90
N LEU A 342 -3.69 33.15 8.93
CA LEU A 342 -2.95 32.08 8.27
C LEU A 342 -1.81 31.57 9.17
N LEU A 343 -1.86 30.28 9.48
CA LEU A 343 -0.79 29.54 10.15
C LEU A 343 0.42 29.50 9.23
N HIS A 344 1.58 29.93 9.75
CA HIS A 344 2.82 30.10 8.98
C HIS A 344 2.63 30.94 7.71
N GLY A 345 1.67 31.88 7.73
CA GLY A 345 1.34 32.72 6.58
C GLY A 345 0.80 31.97 5.36
N LYS A 346 0.40 30.70 5.50
CA LYS A 346 0.01 29.85 4.37
C LYS A 346 -1.22 28.99 4.59
N TYR A 347 -1.42 28.44 5.79
CA TYR A 347 -2.42 27.41 6.02
C TYR A 347 -3.56 27.92 6.91
N LEU A 348 -4.78 27.45 6.63
CA LEU A 348 -5.95 27.69 7.48
C LEU A 348 -6.69 26.37 7.66
N MET A 349 -7.02 26.00 8.90
CA MET A 349 -7.83 24.81 9.16
C MET A 349 -9.30 25.22 9.33
N ILE A 350 -10.21 24.57 8.62
CA ILE A 350 -11.65 24.79 8.74
C ILE A 350 -12.32 23.48 9.14
N GLU A 351 -13.17 23.50 10.17
CA GLU A 351 -14.02 22.35 10.49
C GLU A 351 -15.50 22.73 10.32
N ASN A 352 -16.29 21.86 9.72
CA ASN A 352 -17.74 22.00 9.60
C ASN A 352 -18.43 20.81 10.28
N GLY A 353 -18.67 20.96 11.59
CA GLY A 353 -19.09 19.87 12.47
C GLY A 353 -17.92 19.00 12.92
N LYS A 354 -18.21 17.82 13.49
CA LYS A 354 -17.18 16.95 14.10
C LYS A 354 -16.38 16.13 13.07
N LYS A 355 -17.01 15.80 11.94
CA LYS A 355 -16.45 14.86 10.95
C LYS A 355 -15.77 15.57 9.79
N ASN A 356 -16.26 16.73 9.37
CA ASN A 356 -15.77 17.38 8.17
C ASN A 356 -14.68 18.38 8.56
N LYS A 357 -13.46 18.11 8.10
CA LYS A 357 -12.27 18.92 8.35
C LYS A 357 -11.61 19.20 7.01
N TYR A 358 -11.19 20.44 6.84
CA TYR A 358 -10.65 20.95 5.61
C TYR A 358 -9.39 21.75 5.89
N MET A 359 -8.45 21.72 4.94
CA MET A 359 -7.37 22.68 4.88
C MET A 359 -7.65 23.70 3.78
N VAL A 360 -7.27 24.95 4.01
CA VAL A 360 -7.15 25.95 2.95
C VAL A 360 -5.70 26.36 2.88
N THR A 361 -5.14 26.31 1.68
CA THR A 361 -3.77 26.71 1.38
C THR A 361 -3.80 28.00 0.59
N ALA A 362 -3.20 29.05 1.15
CA ALA A 362 -2.98 30.29 0.43
C ALA A 362 -1.87 30.09 -0.61
N VAL A 363 -2.18 30.38 -1.87
CA VAL A 363 -1.28 30.19 -3.04
C VAL A 363 -0.94 31.49 -3.75
#